data_AF-A0AAY4DRD9-F1
#
_entry.id   AF-A0AAY4DRD9-F1
#
_cell.length_a   1.000
_cell.length_b   1.000
_cell.length_c   1.000
_cell.angle_alpha   90.00
_cell.angle_beta   90.00
_cell.angle_gamma   90.00
#
_symmetry.space_group_name_H-M   'P 1'
#
loop_
_entity.id
_entity.type
_entity.pdbx_description
1 polymer ?
#
loop_
_entity_poly.entity_id
_entity_poly.type
_entity_poly.pdbx_seq_one_letter_code
_entity_poly.pdbx_strand_id
1 'polypeptide(L)'
;MWKFVFITAHSQIPCILLSVSPLSSFPRSFEELLKEERTCWQQVCAFQKKIETWSFASKPGAALPRGPSSAVLKAGLPPEVSALETFLQQTGGQHGGWDQYDHQSFLKLWTRHGGKASYRREAALHLPHRTEEEVRLHEDWFLMLRELQEKKREVTRNSSSTSIIQTCRQKEKQNQREHRRQEVEDQKMKEELERRRKAQEERRKQAEVKLAVQAHCQQRKEQEEQRLLEKEARDHVEMEERRREASQLIQHFQERVSAEAHISRDPARLWRPTKGWEERLKDIGPTGGGPVLQMFHRAVPSWRQGL
;
A
#
# COMPACT_ATOMS: atom_id res chain seq x y z
N MET A 1 22.15 80.22 -21.92
CA MET A 1 22.42 81.12 -20.78
C MET A 1 23.02 80.25 -19.67
N TRP A 2 24.34 80.38 -19.39
CA TRP A 2 25.07 80.12 -18.12
C TRP A 2 24.76 78.79 -17.36
N LYS A 3 25.66 77.88 -16.96
CA LYS A 3 27.12 77.80 -16.66
C LYS A 3 27.50 76.29 -16.71
N PHE A 4 28.69 75.89 -17.19
CA PHE A 4 29.85 75.44 -16.37
C PHE A 4 29.45 74.79 -15.03
N VAL A 5 29.97 73.61 -14.65
CA VAL A 5 31.35 73.44 -14.17
C VAL A 5 31.76 71.95 -14.23
N PHE A 6 32.90 71.69 -14.88
CA PHE A 6 33.75 70.52 -14.67
C PHE A 6 34.37 70.58 -13.26
N ILE A 7 34.58 69.46 -12.57
CA ILE A 7 35.85 69.09 -11.90
C ILE A 7 35.71 67.74 -11.19
N THR A 8 36.42 66.76 -11.75
CA THR A 8 37.28 65.73 -11.15
C THR A 8 37.29 65.56 -9.62
N ALA A 9 37.10 64.32 -9.15
CA ALA A 9 37.94 63.71 -8.11
C ALA A 9 37.71 62.19 -8.01
N HIS A 10 38.82 61.45 -7.97
CA HIS A 10 38.92 60.04 -7.60
C HIS A 10 38.21 59.70 -6.29
N SER A 11 37.54 58.55 -6.22
CA SER A 11 37.93 57.42 -5.33
C SER A 11 36.85 56.32 -5.33
N GLN A 12 37.30 55.08 -5.36
CA GLN A 12 36.51 53.85 -5.33
C GLN A 12 35.76 53.68 -4.00
N ILE A 13 34.43 53.44 -4.03
CA ILE A 13 33.74 52.45 -3.18
C ILE A 13 32.43 52.03 -3.90
N PRO A 14 32.33 50.84 -4.54
CA PRO A 14 31.05 50.32 -4.98
C PRO A 14 30.33 49.63 -3.81
N CYS A 15 29.11 50.11 -3.56
CA CYS A 15 28.14 49.59 -2.61
C CYS A 15 27.94 48.07 -2.75
N ILE A 16 27.96 47.40 -1.60
CA ILE A 16 27.72 45.97 -1.43
C ILE A 16 26.29 45.66 -1.88
N LEU A 17 26.15 44.98 -3.02
CA LEU A 17 24.96 44.22 -3.35
C LEU A 17 24.96 42.97 -2.46
N LEU A 18 24.05 42.91 -1.49
CA LEU A 18 23.73 41.68 -0.77
C LEU A 18 23.09 40.71 -1.75
N SER A 19 23.93 39.91 -2.38
CA SER A 19 23.56 38.66 -3.05
C SER A 19 22.95 37.73 -2.01
N VAL A 20 21.64 37.53 -2.10
CA VAL A 20 20.97 36.41 -1.44
C VAL A 20 21.55 35.15 -2.09
N SER A 21 22.53 34.56 -1.40
CA SER A 21 23.09 33.28 -1.81
C SER A 21 21.99 32.24 -1.74
N PRO A 22 21.75 31.46 -2.81
CA PRO A 22 20.88 30.30 -2.70
C PRO A 22 21.59 29.32 -1.77
N LEU A 23 20.88 28.85 -0.74
CA LEU A 23 21.26 27.65 0.00
C LEU A 23 21.45 26.51 -1.01
N SER A 24 22.70 26.27 -1.40
CA SER A 24 23.13 25.24 -2.33
C SER A 24 23.17 23.89 -1.62
N SER A 25 22.03 23.45 -1.09
CA SER A 25 21.79 22.03 -0.87
C SER A 25 21.13 21.47 -2.12
N PHE A 26 21.96 21.12 -3.10
CA PHE A 26 21.56 20.34 -4.28
C PHE A 26 20.66 19.16 -3.86
N PRO A 27 19.58 18.83 -4.59
CA PRO A 27 18.98 17.51 -4.48
C PRO A 27 20.04 16.53 -5.00
N ARG A 28 20.71 15.81 -4.09
CA ARG A 28 21.63 14.74 -4.46
C ARG A 28 20.92 13.84 -5.45
N SER A 29 21.55 13.55 -6.58
CA SER A 29 20.93 12.68 -7.58
C SER A 29 20.69 11.32 -6.93
N PHE A 30 19.57 10.67 -7.25
CA PHE A 30 19.25 9.35 -6.72
C PHE A 30 20.40 8.35 -6.97
N GLU A 31 21.08 8.48 -8.11
CA GLU A 31 22.25 7.69 -8.46
C GLU A 31 23.45 7.92 -7.53
N GLU A 32 23.66 9.16 -7.08
CA GLU A 32 24.70 9.53 -6.13
C GLU A 32 24.39 8.98 -4.72
N LEU A 33 23.13 9.03 -4.30
CA LEU A 33 22.69 8.41 -3.04
C LEU A 33 22.89 6.89 -3.05
N LEU A 34 22.61 6.21 -4.17
CA LEU A 34 22.86 4.77 -4.30
C LEU A 34 24.36 4.43 -4.29
N LYS A 35 25.20 5.31 -4.84
CA LYS A 35 26.67 5.16 -4.76
C LYS A 35 27.16 5.38 -3.33
N GLU A 36 26.62 6.38 -2.63
CA GLU A 36 26.92 6.64 -1.22
C GLU A 36 26.47 5.47 -0.32
N GLU A 37 25.26 4.95 -0.50
CA GLU A 37 24.73 3.79 0.23
C GLU A 37 25.63 2.56 0.04
N ARG A 38 26.02 2.27 -1.20
CA ARG A 38 26.93 1.17 -1.52
C ARG A 38 28.31 1.36 -0.88
N THR A 39 28.84 2.58 -0.91
CA THR A 39 30.15 2.89 -0.34
C THR A 39 30.12 2.83 1.18
N CYS A 40 29.05 3.34 1.81
CA CYS A 40 28.81 3.24 3.24
C CYS A 40 28.72 1.77 3.68
N TRP A 41 27.97 0.95 2.94
CA TRP A 41 27.86 -0.48 3.23
C TRP A 41 29.22 -1.20 3.13
N GLN A 42 30.01 -0.91 2.10
CA GLN A 42 31.37 -1.46 1.97
C GLN A 42 32.29 -1.03 3.12
N GLN A 43 32.19 0.22 3.57
CA GLN A 43 32.92 0.72 4.74
C GLN A 43 32.51 -0.02 6.01
N VAL A 44 31.20 -0.20 6.24
CA VAL A 44 30.68 -0.96 7.39
C VAL A 44 31.19 -2.40 7.35
N CYS A 45 31.18 -3.07 6.20
CA CYS A 45 31.72 -4.42 6.08
C CYS A 45 33.24 -4.47 6.33
N ALA A 46 33.99 -3.47 5.87
CA ALA A 46 35.42 -3.38 6.14
C ALA A 46 35.71 -3.15 7.63
N PHE A 47 34.92 -2.30 8.29
CA PHE A 47 35.02 -2.07 9.74
C PHE A 47 34.60 -3.29 10.54
N GLN A 48 33.54 -4.00 10.15
CA GLN A 48 33.11 -5.26 10.77
C GLN A 48 34.26 -6.28 10.75
N LYS A 49 34.93 -6.45 9.61
CA LYS A 49 36.11 -7.34 9.48
C LYS A 49 37.29 -6.87 10.33
N LYS A 50 37.52 -5.56 10.43
CA LYS A 50 38.54 -5.00 11.32
C LYS A 50 38.19 -5.25 12.79
N ILE A 51 36.93 -5.07 13.18
CA ILE A 51 36.43 -5.35 14.53
C ILE A 51 36.58 -6.83 14.84
N GLU A 52 36.26 -7.74 13.93
CA GLU A 52 36.45 -9.18 14.11
C GLU A 52 37.93 -9.54 14.27
N THR A 53 38.81 -8.94 13.46
CA THR A 53 40.27 -9.11 13.55
C THR A 53 40.82 -8.57 14.88
N TRP A 54 40.35 -7.40 15.33
CA TRP A 54 40.73 -6.78 16.59
C TRP A 54 40.13 -7.49 17.81
N SER A 55 38.92 -8.05 17.69
CA SER A 55 38.29 -8.87 18.72
C SER A 55 39.02 -10.20 18.90
N PHE A 56 39.64 -10.71 17.83
CA PHE A 56 40.54 -11.85 17.89
C PHE A 56 41.92 -11.49 18.49
N ALA A 57 42.41 -10.26 18.25
CA ALA A 57 43.67 -9.78 18.79
C ALA A 57 43.59 -9.28 20.25
N SER A 58 42.40 -8.95 20.77
CA SER A 58 42.16 -8.41 22.12
C SER A 58 41.54 -9.44 23.07
N LYS A 59 42.25 -10.53 23.29
CA LYS A 59 42.36 -11.09 24.65
C LYS A 59 43.86 -11.12 24.95
N PRO A 60 44.37 -10.42 25.99
CA PRO A 60 43.83 -10.34 27.34
C PRO A 60 43.79 -8.92 27.96
N GLY A 61 42.97 -8.74 29.01
CA GLY A 61 42.98 -7.54 29.83
C GLY A 61 44.28 -7.39 30.61
N ALA A 62 44.89 -6.21 30.52
CA ALA A 62 46.00 -5.80 31.36
C ALA A 62 45.49 -4.86 32.46
N ALA A 63 45.30 -5.41 33.65
CA ALA A 63 45.64 -4.73 34.89
C ALA A 63 46.34 -5.77 35.77
N LEU A 64 47.65 -5.59 36.00
CA LEU A 64 48.32 -6.27 37.11
C LEU A 64 48.12 -5.39 38.35
N PRO A 65 47.66 -5.96 39.47
CA PRO A 65 48.60 -6.70 40.30
C PRO A 65 48.08 -8.04 40.84
N ARG A 66 49.05 -8.91 41.11
CA ARG A 66 48.99 -10.22 41.76
C ARG A 66 48.38 -11.32 40.88
N GLY A 67 49.29 -12.08 40.26
CA GLY A 67 48.95 -13.21 39.42
C GLY A 67 48.03 -14.21 40.14
N PRO A 68 46.98 -14.70 39.48
CA PRO A 68 46.28 -15.88 39.96
C PRO A 68 47.27 -17.03 39.90
N SER A 69 47.38 -17.78 41.00
CA SER A 69 47.99 -19.10 41.03
C SER A 69 47.65 -19.85 39.74
N SER A 70 48.65 -20.48 39.13
CA SER A 70 48.55 -21.33 37.93
C SER A 70 47.39 -22.35 37.98
N ALA A 71 46.85 -22.62 39.17
CA ALA A 71 45.67 -23.44 39.41
C ALA A 71 44.35 -22.90 38.80
N VAL A 72 44.14 -21.58 38.68
CA VAL A 72 42.81 -21.03 38.29
C VAL A 72 42.58 -21.01 36.77
N LEU A 73 43.63 -20.93 35.94
CA LEU A 73 43.50 -21.03 34.48
C LEU A 73 43.46 -22.48 33.96
N LYS A 74 43.85 -23.46 34.79
CA LYS A 74 43.80 -24.89 34.45
C LYS A 74 42.42 -25.53 34.66
N ALA A 75 41.50 -24.84 35.34
CA ALA A 75 40.18 -25.38 35.70
C ALA A 75 39.16 -25.42 34.54
N GLY A 76 39.43 -24.75 33.41
CA GLY A 76 38.54 -24.72 32.24
C GLY A 76 39.08 -25.41 31.00
N LEU A 77 40.27 -26.03 31.09
CA LEU A 77 40.85 -26.78 30.00
C LEU A 77 40.30 -28.21 30.02
N PRO A 78 39.93 -28.79 28.86
CA PRO A 78 39.49 -30.18 28.81
C PRO A 78 40.50 -31.09 29.54
N PRO A 79 40.03 -32.10 30.28
CA PRO A 79 40.90 -33.02 31.04
C PRO A 79 42.08 -33.53 30.21
N GLU A 80 41.87 -33.75 28.92
CA GLU A 80 42.86 -34.20 27.95
C GLU A 80 43.94 -33.13 27.64
N VAL A 81 43.56 -31.86 27.62
CA VAL A 81 44.50 -30.73 27.42
C VAL A 81 45.34 -30.49 28.67
N SER A 82 44.72 -30.58 29.84
CA SER A 82 45.39 -30.48 31.14
C SER A 82 46.29 -31.68 31.42
N ALA A 83 45.89 -32.88 30.98
CA ALA A 83 46.70 -34.10 31.07
C ALA A 83 47.96 -34.01 30.21
N LEU A 84 47.85 -33.48 28.98
CA LEU A 84 49.02 -33.23 28.11
C LEU A 84 49.99 -32.21 28.73
N GLU A 85 49.48 -31.11 29.29
CA GLU A 85 50.32 -30.09 29.93
C GLU A 85 51.01 -30.62 31.19
N THR A 86 50.28 -31.37 32.01
CA THR A 86 50.81 -32.00 33.22
C THR A 86 51.83 -33.08 32.89
N PHE A 87 51.58 -33.88 31.85
CA PHE A 87 52.51 -34.87 31.33
C PHE A 87 53.82 -34.18 30.88
N LEU A 88 53.74 -33.17 30.01
CA LEU A 88 54.93 -32.43 29.58
C LEU A 88 55.70 -31.80 30.75
N GLN A 89 55.01 -31.35 31.80
CA GLN A 89 55.66 -30.77 32.98
C GLN A 89 56.34 -31.82 33.87
N GLN A 90 55.85 -33.06 33.88
CA GLN A 90 56.39 -34.18 34.67
C GLN A 90 57.52 -34.93 33.95
N THR A 91 57.45 -35.10 32.62
CA THR A 91 58.39 -35.94 31.86
C THR A 91 59.54 -35.17 31.19
N GLY A 92 59.82 -33.93 31.61
CA GLY A 92 61.00 -33.19 31.13
C GLY A 92 60.76 -32.32 29.90
N GLY A 93 59.54 -31.83 29.70
CA GLY A 93 59.21 -30.78 28.72
C GLY A 93 59.01 -31.30 27.29
N GLN A 94 59.24 -30.43 26.31
CA GLN A 94 58.98 -30.70 24.88
C GLN A 94 59.84 -31.85 24.29
N HIS A 95 60.96 -32.16 24.93
CA HIS A 95 61.94 -33.15 24.45
C HIS A 95 62.13 -34.31 25.45
N GLY A 96 61.25 -34.48 26.45
CA GLY A 96 61.31 -35.65 27.34
C GLY A 96 62.56 -35.72 28.22
N GLY A 97 63.21 -34.58 28.51
CA GLY A 97 64.50 -34.53 29.20
C GLY A 97 65.72 -34.82 28.32
N TRP A 98 65.54 -35.07 27.02
CA TRP A 98 66.62 -35.19 26.04
C TRP A 98 67.03 -33.80 25.54
N ASP A 99 68.29 -33.66 25.11
CA ASP A 99 68.68 -32.45 24.40
C ASP A 99 68.04 -32.40 23.01
N GLN A 100 68.06 -31.22 22.41
CA GLN A 100 67.43 -30.97 21.13
C GLN A 100 68.08 -31.79 19.99
N TYR A 101 69.38 -32.06 20.06
CA TYR A 101 70.12 -32.78 19.02
C TYR A 101 69.85 -34.29 19.08
N ASP A 102 69.89 -34.87 20.28
CA ASP A 102 69.59 -36.26 20.57
C ASP A 102 68.14 -36.58 20.21
N HIS A 103 67.18 -35.72 20.59
CA HIS A 103 65.77 -35.89 20.22
C HIS A 103 65.56 -35.79 18.70
N GLN A 104 66.24 -34.87 18.01
CA GLN A 104 66.17 -34.79 16.55
C GLN A 104 66.78 -36.02 15.85
N SER A 105 67.89 -36.53 16.37
CA SER A 105 68.54 -37.74 15.86
C SER A 105 67.64 -38.96 16.07
N PHE A 106 67.02 -39.07 17.24
CA PHE A 106 65.98 -40.07 17.55
C PHE A 106 64.82 -40.00 16.56
N LEU A 107 64.22 -38.83 16.32
CA LEU A 107 63.06 -38.69 15.42
C LEU A 107 63.40 -39.09 13.97
N LYS A 108 64.60 -38.74 13.50
CA LYS A 108 65.07 -39.13 12.16
C LYS A 108 65.23 -40.64 12.03
N LEU A 109 65.87 -41.28 13.01
CA LEU A 109 66.05 -42.74 13.04
C LEU A 109 64.71 -43.47 13.21
N TRP A 110 63.84 -42.99 14.09
CA TRP A 110 62.49 -43.52 14.31
C TRP A 110 61.65 -43.51 13.03
N THR A 111 61.66 -42.38 12.31
CA THR A 111 60.93 -42.22 11.05
C THR A 111 61.50 -43.12 9.95
N ARG A 112 62.84 -43.24 9.87
CA ARG A 112 63.54 -44.10 8.90
C ARG A 112 63.20 -45.58 9.09
N HIS A 113 63.08 -46.03 10.34
CA HIS A 113 62.74 -47.42 10.69
C HIS A 113 61.23 -47.67 10.80
N GLY A 114 60.40 -46.65 10.56
CA GLY A 114 58.95 -46.77 10.62
C GLY A 114 58.42 -47.18 11.99
N GLY A 115 59.12 -46.80 13.08
CA GLY A 115 58.74 -47.14 14.45
C GLY A 115 58.97 -48.59 14.88
N LYS A 116 59.79 -49.36 14.14
CA LYS A 116 60.14 -50.73 14.52
C LYS A 116 61.25 -50.75 15.56
N ALA A 117 61.12 -51.57 16.61
CA ALA A 117 62.09 -51.74 17.69
C ALA A 117 63.54 -52.08 17.24
N SER A 118 63.74 -52.51 15.99
CA SER A 118 65.07 -52.74 15.40
C SER A 118 65.96 -51.49 15.43
N TYR A 119 65.37 -50.30 15.41
CA TYR A 119 66.11 -49.04 15.45
C TYR A 119 66.78 -48.75 16.80
N ARG A 120 66.36 -49.39 17.90
CA ARG A 120 66.90 -49.09 19.25
C ARG A 120 68.39 -49.35 19.34
N ARG A 121 68.82 -50.47 18.75
CA ARG A 121 70.23 -50.85 18.61
C ARG A 121 71.01 -49.89 17.70
N GLU A 122 70.40 -49.42 16.61
CA GLU A 122 71.03 -48.44 15.71
C GLU A 122 71.12 -47.06 16.37
N ALA A 123 70.11 -46.65 17.13
CA ALA A 123 70.08 -45.39 17.85
C ALA A 123 71.11 -45.34 18.99
N ALA A 124 71.31 -46.44 19.71
CA ALA A 124 72.36 -46.55 20.73
C ALA A 124 73.78 -46.40 20.15
N LEU A 125 73.99 -46.74 18.86
CA LEU A 125 75.28 -46.53 18.18
C LEU A 125 75.49 -45.08 17.72
N HIS A 126 74.41 -44.36 17.38
CA HIS A 126 74.47 -42.99 16.91
C HIS A 126 74.44 -41.94 18.02
N LEU A 127 74.14 -42.35 19.26
CA LEU A 127 74.04 -41.48 20.42
C LEU A 127 75.10 -41.90 21.46
N PRO A 128 76.29 -41.25 21.48
CA PRO A 128 77.45 -41.70 22.26
C PRO A 128 77.29 -41.70 23.78
N HIS A 129 76.14 -41.28 24.30
CA HIS A 129 75.84 -41.16 25.72
C HIS A 129 74.50 -41.81 26.12
N ARG A 130 73.83 -42.53 25.21
CA ARG A 130 72.49 -43.08 25.42
C ARG A 130 72.47 -44.59 25.23
N THR A 131 71.94 -45.31 26.22
CA THR A 131 71.80 -46.76 26.14
C THR A 131 70.55 -47.17 25.35
N GLU A 132 70.49 -48.43 24.93
CA GLU A 132 69.31 -48.99 24.26
C GLU A 132 68.05 -48.86 25.13
N GLU A 133 68.19 -49.01 26.45
CA GLU A 133 67.11 -48.85 27.42
C GLU A 133 66.63 -47.39 27.51
N GLU A 134 67.54 -46.41 27.48
CA GLU A 134 67.17 -44.99 27.45
C GLU A 134 66.43 -44.61 26.17
N VAL A 135 66.87 -45.13 25.01
CA VAL A 135 66.17 -44.96 23.73
C VAL A 135 64.76 -45.57 23.81
N ARG A 136 64.61 -46.75 24.43
CA ARG A 136 63.31 -47.41 24.61
C ARG A 136 62.38 -46.59 25.51
N LEU A 137 62.88 -46.07 26.64
CA LEU A 137 62.06 -45.23 27.53
C LEU A 137 61.61 -43.93 26.85
N HIS A 138 62.47 -43.36 26.01
CA HIS A 138 62.15 -42.18 25.21
C HIS A 138 61.13 -42.49 24.10
N GLU A 139 61.18 -43.69 23.53
CA GLU A 139 60.18 -44.20 22.60
C GLU A 139 58.80 -44.30 23.25
N ASP A 140 58.73 -44.94 24.42
CA ASP A 140 57.49 -45.10 25.17
C ASP A 140 56.90 -43.72 25.54
N TRP A 141 57.76 -42.78 25.97
CA TRP A 141 57.36 -41.39 26.20
C TRP A 141 56.82 -40.70 24.94
N PHE A 142 57.51 -40.86 23.80
CA PHE A 142 57.11 -40.23 22.54
C PHE A 142 55.77 -40.75 22.03
N LEU A 143 55.51 -42.06 22.14
CA LEU A 143 54.23 -42.67 21.80
C LEU A 143 53.10 -42.15 22.68
N MET A 144 53.34 -42.07 23.99
CA MET A 144 52.37 -41.49 24.95
C MET A 144 52.09 -40.02 24.64
N LEU A 145 53.13 -39.23 24.32
CA LEU A 145 52.97 -37.84 23.92
C LEU A 145 52.10 -37.71 22.67
N ARG A 146 52.32 -38.57 21.67
CA ARG A 146 51.52 -38.57 20.43
C ARG A 146 50.05 -38.89 20.68
N GLU A 147 49.76 -39.87 21.53
CA GLU A 147 48.39 -40.24 21.89
C GLU A 147 47.67 -39.07 22.59
N LEU A 148 48.34 -38.40 23.53
CA LEU A 148 47.78 -37.23 24.22
C LEU A 148 47.55 -36.04 23.27
N GLN A 149 48.46 -35.81 22.33
CA GLN A 149 48.28 -34.78 21.28
C GLN A 149 47.11 -35.11 20.35
N GLU A 150 46.92 -36.39 20.01
CA GLU A 150 45.78 -36.84 19.19
C GLU A 150 44.46 -36.67 19.94
N LYS A 151 44.38 -37.07 21.20
CA LYS A 151 43.21 -36.85 22.07
C LYS A 151 42.84 -35.36 22.17
N LYS A 152 43.82 -34.47 22.32
CA LYS A 152 43.61 -33.01 22.31
C LYS A 152 43.05 -32.50 20.97
N ARG A 153 43.57 -33.00 19.84
CA ARG A 153 43.07 -32.65 18.51
C ARG A 153 41.64 -33.15 18.31
N GLU A 154 41.32 -34.34 18.80
CA GLU A 154 39.99 -34.95 18.73
C GLU A 154 38.94 -34.10 19.46
N VAL A 155 39.23 -33.69 20.70
CA VAL A 155 38.34 -32.82 21.48
C VAL A 155 38.12 -31.48 20.77
N THR A 156 39.18 -30.91 20.20
CA THR A 156 39.11 -29.64 19.44
C THR A 156 38.29 -29.79 18.15
N ARG A 157 38.48 -30.91 17.43
CA ARG A 157 37.74 -31.24 16.22
C ARG A 157 36.26 -31.47 16.52
N ASN A 158 35.94 -32.20 17.58
CA ASN A 158 34.57 -32.58 17.92
C ASN A 158 33.77 -31.40 18.46
N SER A 159 34.40 -30.53 19.24
CA SER A 159 33.80 -29.25 19.67
C SER A 159 33.55 -28.30 18.47
N SER A 160 34.49 -28.22 17.52
CA SER A 160 34.33 -27.46 16.28
C SER A 160 33.20 -28.02 15.40
N SER A 161 33.15 -29.35 15.19
CA SER A 161 32.08 -30.02 14.45
C SER A 161 30.71 -29.81 15.08
N THR A 162 30.62 -29.88 16.42
CA THR A 162 29.37 -29.66 17.16
C THR A 162 28.86 -28.22 16.98
N SER A 163 29.75 -27.23 17.03
CA SER A 163 29.41 -25.83 16.78
C SER A 163 28.89 -25.60 15.35
N ILE A 164 29.53 -26.22 14.34
CA ILE A 164 29.07 -26.16 12.95
C ILE A 164 27.68 -26.78 12.80
N ILE A 165 27.44 -27.96 13.39
CA ILE A 165 26.13 -28.62 13.33
C ILE A 165 25.04 -27.76 14.00
N GLN A 166 25.34 -27.14 15.15
CA GLN A 166 24.41 -26.25 15.84
C GLN A 166 24.06 -25.01 15.01
N THR A 167 25.06 -24.36 14.41
CA THR A 167 24.84 -23.18 13.55
C THR A 167 24.08 -23.52 12.27
N CYS A 168 24.38 -24.66 11.64
CA CYS A 168 23.62 -25.18 10.49
C CYS A 168 22.15 -25.42 10.87
N ARG A 169 21.90 -26.10 11.99
CA ARG A 169 20.53 -26.37 12.49
C ARG A 169 19.76 -25.09 12.82
N GLN A 170 20.46 -24.05 13.32
CA GLN A 170 19.84 -22.77 13.61
C GLN A 170 19.45 -22.01 12.33
N LYS A 171 20.32 -22.01 11.31
CA LYS A 171 20.03 -21.43 9.99
C LYS A 171 18.87 -22.14 9.29
N GLU A 172 18.82 -23.47 9.34
CA GLU A 172 17.73 -24.24 8.76
C GLU A 172 16.38 -23.88 9.39
N LYS A 173 16.32 -23.75 10.72
CA LYS A 173 15.12 -23.29 11.42
C LYS A 173 14.73 -21.86 11.04
N GLN A 174 15.70 -20.98 10.82
CA GLN A 174 15.44 -19.62 10.36
C GLN A 174 14.85 -19.61 8.95
N ASN A 175 15.45 -20.36 8.02
CA ASN A 175 14.96 -20.50 6.65
C ASN A 175 13.55 -21.10 6.60
N GLN A 176 13.27 -22.12 7.42
CA GLN A 176 11.92 -22.69 7.51
C GLN A 176 10.89 -21.68 8.02
N ARG A 177 11.26 -20.81 8.97
CA ARG A 177 10.37 -19.75 9.46
C ARG A 177 10.12 -18.68 8.41
N GLU A 178 11.14 -18.34 7.63
CA GLU A 178 11.04 -17.38 6.53
C GLU A 178 10.17 -17.92 5.40
N HIS A 179 10.41 -19.16 4.96
CA HIS A 179 9.57 -19.84 3.98
C HIS A 179 8.10 -19.87 4.41
N ARG A 180 7.82 -20.26 5.66
CA ARG A 180 6.45 -20.27 6.20
C ARG A 180 5.82 -18.87 6.22
N ARG A 181 6.60 -17.81 6.47
CA ARG A 181 6.11 -16.43 6.40
C ARG A 181 5.76 -16.07 4.97
N GLN A 182 6.60 -16.43 4.00
CA GLN A 182 6.33 -16.22 2.57
C GLN A 182 5.07 -16.95 2.11
N GLU A 183 4.90 -18.22 2.47
CA GLU A 183 3.69 -18.98 2.14
C GLU A 183 2.43 -18.32 2.70
N VAL A 184 2.48 -17.83 3.93
CA VAL A 184 1.35 -17.12 4.55
C VAL A 184 1.06 -15.79 3.84
N GLU A 185 2.09 -15.03 3.46
CA GLU A 185 1.91 -13.79 2.72
C GLU A 185 1.37 -14.04 1.30
N ASP A 186 1.87 -15.06 0.60
CA ASP A 186 1.38 -15.47 -0.72
C ASP A 186 -0.08 -15.93 -0.65
N GLN A 187 -0.44 -16.70 0.39
CA GLN A 187 -1.81 -17.10 0.67
C GLN A 187 -2.72 -15.88 0.87
N LYS A 188 -2.32 -14.92 1.71
CA LYS A 188 -3.08 -13.68 1.93
C LYS A 188 -3.24 -12.86 0.65
N MET A 189 -2.18 -12.75 -0.16
CA MET A 189 -2.22 -12.04 -1.43
C MET A 189 -3.19 -12.68 -2.41
N LYS A 190 -3.21 -14.02 -2.47
CA LYS A 190 -4.15 -14.78 -3.29
C LYS A 190 -5.59 -14.62 -2.81
N GLU A 191 -5.82 -14.66 -1.51
CA GLU A 191 -7.15 -14.45 -0.90
C GLU A 191 -7.67 -13.03 -1.16
N GLU A 192 -6.82 -12.01 -1.02
CA GLU A 192 -7.19 -10.61 -1.31
C GLU A 192 -7.51 -10.41 -2.80
N LEU A 193 -6.75 -11.05 -3.70
CA LEU A 193 -7.03 -11.01 -5.14
C LEU A 193 -8.39 -11.64 -5.47
N GLU A 194 -8.68 -12.81 -4.91
CA GLU A 194 -9.97 -13.48 -5.07
C GLU A 194 -11.12 -12.65 -4.48
N ARG A 195 -10.92 -12.01 -3.32
CA ARG A 195 -11.89 -11.10 -2.72
C ARG A 195 -12.18 -9.90 -3.63
N ARG A 196 -11.14 -9.29 -4.21
CA ARG A 196 -11.29 -8.20 -5.19
C ARG A 196 -12.03 -8.63 -6.44
N ARG A 197 -11.72 -9.82 -6.96
CA ARG A 197 -12.40 -10.40 -8.13
C ARG A 197 -13.89 -10.60 -7.87
N LYS A 198 -14.24 -11.21 -6.73
CA LYS A 198 -15.64 -11.41 -6.31
C LYS A 198 -16.38 -10.08 -6.15
N ALA A 199 -15.76 -9.11 -5.49
CA ALA A 199 -16.37 -7.78 -5.32
C ALA A 199 -16.57 -7.04 -6.66
N GLN A 200 -15.66 -7.21 -7.62
CA GLN A 200 -15.80 -6.65 -8.95
C GLN A 200 -16.93 -7.33 -9.74
N GLU A 201 -17.02 -8.66 -9.67
CA GLU A 201 -18.09 -9.42 -10.31
C GLU A 201 -19.46 -9.04 -9.72
N GLU A 202 -19.56 -8.90 -8.41
CA GLU A 202 -20.79 -8.46 -7.73
C GLU A 202 -21.20 -7.05 -8.16
N ARG A 203 -20.26 -6.10 -8.18
CA ARG A 203 -20.52 -4.74 -8.70
C ARG A 203 -21.00 -4.75 -10.14
N ARG A 204 -20.42 -5.62 -10.98
CA ARG A 204 -20.83 -5.78 -12.38
C ARG A 204 -22.27 -6.31 -12.46
N LYS A 205 -22.62 -7.35 -11.69
CA LYS A 205 -23.98 -7.88 -11.63
C LYS A 205 -24.99 -6.83 -11.14
N GLN A 206 -24.63 -6.06 -10.10
CA GLN A 206 -25.48 -4.97 -9.61
C GLN A 206 -25.69 -3.88 -10.68
N ALA A 207 -24.65 -3.53 -11.45
CA ALA A 207 -24.75 -2.58 -12.55
C ALA A 207 -25.64 -3.10 -13.69
N GLU A 208 -25.49 -4.38 -14.06
CA GLU A 208 -26.34 -5.03 -15.08
C GLU A 208 -27.82 -5.06 -14.66
N VAL A 209 -28.11 -5.42 -13.40
CA VAL A 209 -29.48 -5.39 -12.85
C VAL A 209 -30.03 -3.96 -12.85
N LYS A 210 -29.25 -2.97 -12.40
CA LYS A 210 -29.67 -1.56 -12.40
C LYS A 210 -30.01 -1.07 -13.80
N LEU A 211 -29.18 -1.42 -14.79
CA LEU A 211 -29.41 -1.07 -16.19
C LEU A 211 -30.69 -1.73 -16.73
N ALA A 212 -30.90 -3.02 -16.44
CA ALA A 212 -32.10 -3.75 -16.85
C ALA A 212 -33.38 -3.14 -16.25
N VAL A 213 -33.35 -2.79 -14.95
CA VAL A 213 -34.48 -2.11 -14.28
C VAL A 213 -34.74 -0.73 -14.88
N GLN A 214 -33.69 0.03 -15.19
CA GLN A 214 -33.82 1.33 -15.83
C GLN A 214 -34.43 1.21 -17.22
N ALA A 215 -33.97 0.27 -18.04
CA ALA A 215 -34.51 0.01 -19.37
C ALA A 215 -35.98 -0.40 -19.31
N HIS A 216 -36.35 -1.29 -18.39
CA HIS A 216 -37.75 -1.68 -18.19
C HIS A 216 -38.63 -0.51 -17.75
N CYS A 217 -38.13 0.35 -16.86
CA CYS A 217 -38.83 1.56 -16.43
C CYS A 217 -39.03 2.55 -17.58
N GLN A 218 -38.01 2.76 -18.42
CA GLN A 218 -38.09 3.61 -19.61
C GLN A 218 -39.11 3.06 -20.62
N GLN A 219 -39.02 1.77 -20.94
CA GLN A 219 -39.97 1.12 -21.85
C GLN A 219 -41.42 1.25 -21.36
N ARG A 220 -41.67 1.08 -20.05
CA ARG A 220 -43.01 1.27 -19.49
C ARG A 220 -43.53 2.70 -19.64
N LYS A 221 -42.67 3.70 -19.46
CA LYS A 221 -43.03 5.12 -19.66
C LYS A 221 -43.36 5.42 -21.11
N GLU A 222 -42.53 4.93 -22.04
CA GLU A 222 -42.77 5.10 -23.48
C GLU A 222 -44.09 4.44 -23.91
N GLN A 223 -44.39 3.24 -23.40
CA GLN A 223 -45.67 2.58 -23.66
C GLN A 223 -46.88 3.37 -23.10
N GLU A 224 -46.72 3.98 -21.92
CA GLU A 224 -47.78 4.79 -21.32
C GLU A 224 -48.00 6.09 -22.11
N GLU A 225 -46.93 6.76 -22.53
CA GLU A 225 -46.98 7.95 -23.39
C GLU A 225 -47.62 7.65 -24.74
N GLN A 226 -47.26 6.53 -25.39
CA GLN A 226 -47.90 6.09 -26.63
C GLN A 226 -49.40 5.85 -26.44
N ARG A 227 -49.81 5.21 -25.35
CA ARG A 227 -51.23 4.99 -25.04
C ARG A 227 -51.98 6.29 -24.81
N LEU A 228 -51.34 7.28 -24.17
CA LEU A 228 -51.93 8.61 -23.98
C LEU A 228 -52.10 9.33 -25.32
N LEU A 229 -51.08 9.33 -26.18
CA LEU A 229 -51.14 9.93 -27.52
C LEU A 229 -52.22 9.26 -28.39
N GLU A 230 -52.32 7.94 -28.36
CA GLU A 230 -53.38 7.21 -29.08
C GLU A 230 -54.76 7.57 -28.55
N LYS A 231 -54.93 7.74 -27.24
CA LYS A 231 -56.19 8.15 -26.63
C LYS A 231 -56.54 9.59 -27.03
N GLU A 232 -55.60 10.53 -26.94
CA GLU A 232 -55.81 11.91 -27.36
C GLU A 232 -56.17 12.00 -28.85
N ALA A 233 -55.51 11.21 -29.71
CA ALA A 233 -55.85 11.14 -31.12
C ALA A 233 -57.27 10.60 -31.36
N ARG A 234 -57.68 9.54 -30.64
CA ARG A 234 -59.04 8.99 -30.70
C ARG A 234 -60.07 10.01 -30.23
N ASP A 235 -59.84 10.65 -29.08
CA ASP A 235 -60.71 11.67 -28.50
C ASP A 235 -60.82 12.87 -29.46
N HIS A 236 -59.73 13.29 -30.10
CA HIS A 236 -59.74 14.36 -31.10
C HIS A 236 -60.58 13.99 -32.33
N VAL A 237 -60.42 12.77 -32.85
CA VAL A 237 -61.24 12.28 -33.98
C VAL A 237 -62.72 12.24 -33.60
N GLU A 238 -63.06 11.70 -32.43
CA GLU A 238 -64.44 11.65 -31.93
C GLU A 238 -65.03 13.07 -31.76
N MET A 239 -64.25 14.01 -31.21
CA MET A 239 -64.69 15.40 -31.06
C MET A 239 -64.89 16.10 -32.41
N GLU A 240 -64.05 15.83 -33.40
CA GLU A 240 -64.21 16.31 -34.77
C GLU A 240 -65.46 15.72 -35.43
N GLU A 241 -65.73 14.43 -35.24
CA GLU A 241 -66.95 13.78 -35.73
C GLU A 241 -68.20 14.39 -35.10
N ARG A 242 -68.25 14.52 -33.77
CA ARG A 242 -69.33 15.20 -33.05
C ARG A 242 -69.53 16.64 -33.55
N ARG A 243 -68.44 17.37 -33.85
CA ARG A 243 -68.51 18.72 -34.40
C ARG A 243 -69.12 18.74 -35.80
N ARG A 244 -68.78 17.76 -36.65
CA ARG A 244 -69.36 17.60 -37.99
C ARG A 244 -70.85 17.29 -37.90
N GLU A 245 -71.24 16.32 -37.08
CA GLU A 245 -72.64 15.95 -36.86
C GLU A 245 -73.45 17.15 -36.35
N ALA A 246 -72.95 17.87 -35.33
CA ALA A 246 -73.60 19.07 -34.81
C ALA A 246 -73.75 20.16 -35.90
N SER A 247 -72.72 20.35 -36.74
CA SER A 247 -72.78 21.31 -37.85
C SER A 247 -73.82 20.92 -38.91
N GLN A 248 -73.91 19.63 -39.25
CA GLN A 248 -74.93 19.11 -40.16
C GLN A 248 -76.35 19.31 -39.61
N LEU A 249 -76.56 19.06 -38.31
CA LEU A 249 -77.84 19.30 -37.66
C LEU A 249 -78.24 20.78 -37.70
N ILE A 250 -77.29 21.69 -37.43
CA ILE A 250 -77.53 23.14 -37.52
C ILE A 250 -77.88 23.54 -38.95
N GLN A 251 -77.13 23.05 -39.94
CA GLN A 251 -77.39 23.33 -41.36
C GLN A 251 -78.79 22.86 -41.76
N HIS A 252 -79.14 21.62 -41.44
CA HIS A 252 -80.46 21.06 -41.73
C HIS A 252 -81.58 21.86 -41.06
N PHE A 253 -81.39 22.31 -39.82
CA PHE A 253 -82.34 23.19 -39.15
C PHE A 253 -82.47 24.56 -39.87
N GLN A 254 -81.36 25.16 -40.30
CA GLN A 254 -81.38 26.42 -41.05
C GLN A 254 -82.07 26.28 -42.40
N GLU A 255 -81.84 25.19 -43.14
CA GLU A 255 -82.52 24.87 -44.40
C GLU A 255 -84.03 24.74 -44.18
N ARG A 256 -84.45 24.00 -43.15
CA ARG A 256 -85.87 23.90 -42.76
C ARG A 256 -86.49 25.25 -42.45
N VAL A 257 -85.85 26.08 -41.61
CA VAL A 257 -86.33 27.43 -41.30
C VAL A 257 -86.38 28.29 -42.56
N SER A 258 -85.39 28.19 -43.44
CA SER A 258 -85.36 28.96 -44.69
C SER A 258 -86.45 28.50 -45.68
N ALA A 259 -86.81 27.22 -45.67
CA ALA A 259 -87.86 26.64 -46.52
C ALA A 259 -89.28 26.87 -45.97
N GLU A 260 -89.50 26.75 -44.65
CA GLU A 260 -90.81 26.94 -43.99
C GLU A 260 -91.11 28.42 -43.70
N ALA A 261 -90.08 29.27 -43.56
CA ALA A 261 -90.22 30.67 -43.22
C ALA A 261 -89.52 31.58 -44.24
N HIS A 262 -90.13 31.72 -45.43
CA HIS A 262 -89.95 32.94 -46.24
C HIS A 262 -90.67 34.11 -45.55
N ILE A 263 -90.22 34.47 -44.35
CA ILE A 263 -90.68 35.64 -43.65
C ILE A 263 -90.01 36.83 -44.36
N SER A 264 -90.78 37.51 -45.21
CA SER A 264 -90.45 38.86 -45.67
C SER A 264 -90.37 39.75 -44.44
N ARG A 265 -89.18 39.82 -43.84
CA ARG A 265 -88.87 40.75 -42.76
C ARG A 265 -88.88 42.14 -43.38
N ASP A 266 -90.00 42.84 -43.24
CA ASP A 266 -90.11 44.25 -43.59
C ASP A 266 -89.09 45.05 -42.76
N PRO A 267 -87.99 45.56 -43.36
CA PRO A 267 -86.99 46.32 -42.64
C PRO A 267 -87.56 47.63 -42.07
N ALA A 268 -88.64 48.16 -42.66
CA ALA A 268 -89.30 49.37 -42.18
C ALA A 268 -90.07 49.15 -40.87
N ARG A 269 -90.38 47.89 -40.50
CA ARG A 269 -91.03 47.57 -39.21
C ARG A 269 -90.15 47.93 -38.02
N LEU A 270 -88.82 47.83 -38.15
CA LEU A 270 -87.88 48.14 -37.06
C LEU A 270 -87.97 49.59 -36.59
N TRP A 271 -88.32 50.52 -37.48
CA TRP A 271 -88.41 51.95 -37.20
C TRP A 271 -89.85 52.44 -37.04
N ARG A 272 -90.84 51.55 -37.16
CA ARG A 272 -92.24 51.88 -36.93
C ARG A 272 -92.60 51.65 -35.46
N PRO A 273 -93.20 52.65 -34.77
CA PRO A 273 -93.73 52.45 -33.44
C PRO A 273 -94.69 51.26 -33.43
N THR A 274 -94.59 50.41 -32.41
CA THR A 274 -95.58 49.33 -32.23
C THR A 274 -96.97 49.93 -32.04
N LYS A 275 -98.04 49.22 -32.40
CA LYS A 275 -99.42 49.69 -32.21
C LYS A 275 -99.69 50.20 -30.79
N GLY A 276 -99.15 49.52 -29.77
CA GLY A 276 -99.26 49.99 -28.38
C GLY A 276 -98.43 51.24 -28.06
N TRP A 277 -97.35 51.50 -28.80
CA TRP A 277 -96.63 52.78 -28.76
C TRP A 277 -97.40 53.88 -29.50
N GLU A 278 -97.96 53.60 -30.68
CA GLU A 278 -98.85 54.54 -31.39
C GLU A 278 -100.04 54.94 -30.49
N GLU A 279 -100.64 53.99 -29.77
CA GLU A 279 -101.75 54.24 -28.83
C GLU A 279 -101.35 55.11 -27.64
N ARG A 280 -100.10 54.98 -27.16
CA ARG A 280 -99.55 55.80 -26.06
C ARG A 280 -99.13 57.20 -26.51
N LEU A 281 -98.81 57.38 -27.79
CA LEU A 281 -98.43 58.66 -28.39
C LEU A 281 -99.63 59.44 -28.94
N LYS A 282 -100.83 58.86 -28.96
CA LYS A 282 -102.06 59.64 -29.16
C LYS A 282 -102.22 60.57 -27.97
N ASP A 283 -102.30 61.88 -28.23
CA ASP A 283 -102.61 62.88 -27.21
C ASP A 283 -103.95 62.54 -26.55
N ILE A 284 -103.88 61.98 -25.35
CA ILE A 284 -105.01 61.93 -24.45
C ILE A 284 -105.19 63.36 -23.95
N GLY A 285 -106.31 63.99 -24.31
CA GLY A 285 -106.64 65.37 -23.95
C GLY A 285 -106.53 65.67 -22.45
N PRO A 286 -106.57 66.96 -22.06
CA PRO A 286 -106.06 67.41 -20.77
C PRO A 286 -107.01 67.02 -19.64
N THR A 287 -106.74 65.95 -18.89
CA THR A 287 -107.41 65.72 -17.60
C THR A 287 -106.55 64.84 -16.69
N GLY A 288 -106.18 65.38 -15.53
CA GLY A 288 -105.80 64.59 -14.35
C GLY A 288 -104.32 64.49 -14.01
N GLY A 289 -103.53 65.56 -14.19
CA GLY A 289 -102.22 65.69 -13.55
C GLY A 289 -102.35 65.83 -12.04
N GLY A 290 -102.45 64.71 -11.33
CA GLY A 290 -102.26 64.63 -9.87
C GLY A 290 -100.95 63.90 -9.56
N PRO A 291 -100.18 64.29 -8.53
CA PRO A 291 -98.98 63.56 -8.15
C PRO A 291 -99.39 62.15 -7.70
N VAL A 292 -98.86 61.11 -8.36
CA VAL A 292 -98.99 59.72 -7.90
C VAL A 292 -98.15 59.57 -6.64
N LEU A 293 -98.75 59.85 -5.48
CA LEU A 293 -98.11 59.76 -4.17
C LEU A 293 -97.98 58.32 -3.64
N GLN A 294 -98.32 57.31 -4.44
CA GLN A 294 -98.24 55.91 -4.03
C GLN A 294 -97.72 55.04 -5.17
N MET A 295 -96.41 54.77 -5.15
CA MET A 295 -95.80 53.73 -5.97
C MET A 295 -95.92 52.39 -5.23
N PHE A 296 -96.66 51.44 -5.78
CA PHE A 296 -96.64 50.06 -5.30
C PHE A 296 -95.32 49.40 -5.71
N HIS A 297 -94.51 48.96 -4.74
CA HIS A 297 -93.34 48.15 -5.02
C HIS A 297 -93.78 46.85 -5.71
N ARG A 298 -93.21 46.57 -6.89
CA ARG A 298 -93.42 45.28 -7.56
C ARG A 298 -92.83 44.17 -6.70
N ALA A 299 -93.59 43.09 -6.50
CA ALA A 299 -93.13 41.94 -5.72
C ALA A 299 -91.80 41.43 -6.28
N VAL A 300 -90.80 41.29 -5.41
CA VAL A 300 -89.51 40.69 -5.76
C VAL A 300 -89.75 39.20 -5.99
N PRO A 301 -89.48 38.66 -7.20
CA PRO A 301 -89.63 37.24 -7.45
C PRO A 301 -88.82 36.41 -6.46
N SER A 302 -89.34 35.26 -6.02
CA SER A 302 -88.74 34.44 -4.96
C SER A 302 -87.27 34.04 -5.23
N TRP A 303 -86.88 33.85 -6.49
CA TRP A 303 -85.51 33.55 -6.90
C TRP A 303 -84.53 34.73 -6.80
N ARG A 304 -85.01 35.92 -6.41
CA ARG A 304 -84.20 37.12 -6.11
C ARG A 304 -84.27 37.52 -4.63
N GLN A 305 -84.87 36.71 -3.78
CA GLN A 305 -84.81 36.93 -2.33
C GLN A 305 -83.44 36.46 -1.81
N GLY A 306 -82.64 37.37 -1.25
CA GLY A 306 -81.38 37.03 -0.55
C GLY A 306 -80.07 37.31 -1.28
N LEU A 307 -80.08 38.15 -2.32
CA LEU A 307 -78.87 38.82 -2.83
C LEU A 307 -78.71 40.19 -2.17
#